data_AF-A0A183TB21-F1
#
_entry.id   AF-A0A183TB21-F1
#
_cell.length_a   1.000
_cell.length_b   1.000
_cell.length_c   1.000
_cell.angle_alpha   90.00
_cell.angle_beta   90.00
_cell.angle_gamma   90.00
#
_symmetry.space_group_name_H-M   'P 1'
#
loop_
_entity.id
_entity.type
_entity.pdbx_description
1 polymer ?
#
loop_
_entity_poly.entity_id
_entity_poly.type
_entity_poly.pdbx_seq_one_letter_code
_entity_poly.pdbx_strand_id
1 'polypeptide(L)'
;LRNMCGPGEVDDDLEPETAEECAKYGKVVTCMIFELPDAVEDEAVRIFVEFEEEQAAVRAVCDLNGRFFGGRVVKAGFYDAEKFRNLELTDAPIQG
;
A
#
# COMPACT_ATOMS: atom_id res chain seq x y z
N LEU A 1 1.75 0.09 -0.29
CA LEU A 1 2.07 1.52 -0.04
C LEU A 1 2.46 1.67 1.42
N ARG A 2 3.44 2.53 1.71
CA ARG A 2 3.90 2.84 3.07
C ARG A 2 4.14 4.34 3.21
N ASN A 3 4.19 4.82 4.45
CA ASN A 3 4.35 6.23 4.79
C ASN A 3 3.24 7.16 4.24
N MET A 4 2.01 6.63 4.12
CA MET A 4 0.83 7.44 3.79
C MET A 4 0.31 8.19 5.03
N CYS A 5 0.40 7.55 6.20
CA CYS A 5 0.09 8.13 7.52
C CYS A 5 1.02 7.50 8.58
N GLY A 6 1.02 8.06 9.78
CA GLY A 6 1.73 7.54 10.93
C GLY A 6 0.94 6.48 11.72
N PRO A 7 1.59 5.79 12.66
CA PRO A 7 0.91 4.82 13.53
C PRO A 7 -0.19 5.50 14.35
N GLY A 8 -1.37 4.89 14.39
CA GLY A 8 -2.55 5.46 15.06
C GLY A 8 -3.21 6.63 14.34
N GLU A 9 -2.77 6.96 13.11
CA GLU A 9 -3.38 7.98 12.24
C GLU A 9 -4.22 7.35 11.10
N VAL A 10 -4.56 6.05 11.21
CA VAL A 10 -5.48 5.39 10.27
C VAL A 10 -6.92 5.80 10.59
N ASP A 11 -7.61 6.40 9.61
CA ASP A 11 -9.03 6.74 9.69
C ASP A 11 -9.89 5.86 8.76
N ASP A 12 -11.21 6.03 8.84
CA ASP A 12 -12.19 5.24 8.10
C ASP A 12 -12.23 5.57 6.59
N ASP A 13 -11.60 6.68 6.17
CA ASP A 13 -11.61 7.16 4.79
C ASP A 13 -10.35 6.70 4.00
N LEU A 14 -9.25 6.40 4.69
CA LEU A 14 -7.97 6.05 4.06
C LEU A 14 -8.06 4.82 3.13
N GLU A 15 -8.77 3.77 3.53
CA GLU A 15 -8.94 2.56 2.72
C GLU A 15 -9.79 2.83 1.45
N PRO A 16 -11.03 3.34 1.57
CA PRO A 16 -11.85 3.60 0.38
C PRO A 16 -11.23 4.64 -0.56
N GLU A 17 -10.59 5.70 -0.05
CA GLU A 17 -9.89 6.68 -0.89
C GLU A 17 -8.70 6.06 -1.62
N THR A 18 -7.90 5.24 -0.93
CA THR A 18 -6.75 4.57 -1.57
C THR A 18 -7.22 3.58 -2.64
N ALA A 19 -8.30 2.85 -2.39
CA ALA A 19 -8.89 1.91 -3.35
C ALA A 19 -9.43 2.65 -4.58
N GLU A 20 -10.18 3.75 -4.39
CA GLU A 20 -10.72 4.57 -5.47
C GLU A 20 -9.60 5.20 -6.32
N GLU A 21 -8.58 5.78 -5.69
CA GLU A 21 -7.43 6.35 -6.38
C GLU A 21 -6.67 5.28 -7.16
N CYS A 22 -6.47 4.08 -6.59
CA CYS A 22 -5.79 2.99 -7.25
C CYS A 22 -6.59 2.39 -8.42
N ALA A 23 -7.92 2.49 -8.42
CA ALA A 23 -8.77 2.00 -9.51
C ALA A 23 -8.46 2.67 -10.87
N LYS A 24 -7.78 3.83 -10.87
CA LYS A 24 -7.28 4.51 -12.09
C LYS A 24 -6.22 3.70 -12.83
N TYR A 25 -5.49 2.81 -12.13
CA TYR A 25 -4.44 1.99 -12.74
C TYR A 25 -4.96 0.64 -13.25
N GLY A 26 -6.07 0.14 -12.70
CA GLY A 26 -6.70 -1.12 -13.06
C GLY A 26 -7.71 -1.57 -11.99
N LYS A 27 -8.41 -2.67 -12.22
CA LYS A 27 -9.41 -3.18 -11.27
C LYS A 27 -8.73 -3.63 -9.98
N VAL A 28 -9.11 -2.98 -8.87
CA VAL A 28 -8.72 -3.37 -7.51
C VAL A 28 -9.58 -4.54 -7.06
N VAL A 29 -8.92 -5.61 -6.62
CA VAL A 29 -9.55 -6.80 -6.04
C VAL A 29 -9.71 -6.63 -4.54
N THR A 30 -8.63 -6.19 -3.88
CA THR A 30 -8.57 -6.02 -2.43
C THR A 30 -7.76 -4.77 -2.11
N CYS A 31 -8.25 -3.94 -1.18
CA CYS A 31 -7.47 -2.94 -0.50
C CYS A 31 -7.53 -3.24 1.00
N MET A 32 -6.39 -3.20 1.69
CA MET A 32 -6.33 -3.56 3.11
C MET A 32 -5.25 -2.76 3.81
N ILE A 33 -5.59 -2.21 4.97
CA ILE A 33 -4.66 -1.50 5.83
C ILE A 33 -4.18 -2.45 6.94
N PHE A 34 -2.87 -2.42 7.20
CA PHE A 34 -2.24 -3.15 8.28
C PHE A 34 -1.25 -2.25 9.02
N GLU A 35 -1.47 -2.07 10.31
CA GLU A 35 -0.51 -1.41 11.20
C GLU A 35 0.43 -2.45 11.82
N LEU A 36 1.73 -2.31 11.56
CA LEU A 36 2.78 -3.14 12.11
C LEU A 36 3.22 -2.57 13.47
N PRO A 37 2.98 -3.28 14.59
CA PRO A 37 3.44 -2.83 15.91
C PRO A 37 4.96 -2.69 15.96
N ASP A 38 5.45 -1.72 16.74
CA ASP A 38 6.87 -1.49 17.01
C ASP A 38 7.75 -1.17 15.79
N ALA A 39 7.16 -0.94 14.62
CA ALA A 39 7.87 -0.46 13.44
C ALA A 39 8.20 1.04 13.55
N VAL A 40 9.21 1.47 12.79
CA VAL A 40 9.50 2.89 12.60
C VAL A 40 8.34 3.59 11.89
N GLU A 41 8.17 4.88 12.16
CA GLU A 41 6.98 5.65 11.76
C GLU A 41 6.62 5.50 10.27
N ASP A 42 7.60 5.55 9.38
CA ASP A 42 7.41 5.48 7.93
C ASP A 42 7.22 4.07 7.36
N GLU A 43 7.25 3.05 8.23
CA GLU A 43 7.00 1.64 7.91
C GLU A 43 5.84 1.04 8.73
N ALA A 44 5.31 1.81 9.70
CA ALA A 44 4.31 1.36 10.65
C ALA A 44 2.94 1.11 10.02
N VAL A 45 2.52 1.91 9.04
CA VAL A 45 1.28 1.70 8.30
C VAL A 45 1.56 1.17 6.90
N ARG A 46 0.97 0.02 6.58
CA ARG A 46 1.05 -0.63 5.28
C ARG A 46 -0.33 -0.71 4.64
N ILE A 47 -0.47 -0.15 3.46
CA ILE A 47 -1.68 -0.29 2.64
C ILE A 47 -1.37 -1.24 1.49
N PHE A 48 -2.02 -2.38 1.48
CA PHE A 48 -1.91 -3.36 0.40
C PHE A 48 -3.02 -3.12 -0.61
N VAL A 49 -2.67 -3.20 -1.90
CA VAL A 49 -3.60 -3.08 -3.01
C VAL A 49 -3.33 -4.24 -3.95
N GLU A 50 -4.24 -5.20 -3.99
CA GLU A 50 -4.22 -6.32 -4.91
C GLU A 50 -5.01 -5.92 -6.16
N PHE A 51 -4.35 -5.98 -7.32
CA PHE A 51 -4.98 -5.74 -8.62
C PHE A 51 -5.31 -7.06 -9.30
N GLU A 52 -6.31 -7.05 -10.18
CA GLU A 52 -6.65 -8.21 -11.03
C GLU A 52 -5.53 -8.53 -12.04
N GLU A 53 -4.76 -7.51 -12.46
CA GLU A 53 -3.67 -7.63 -13.43
C GLU A 53 -2.35 -7.08 -12.87
N GLU A 54 -1.25 -7.81 -13.09
CA GLU A 54 0.10 -7.41 -12.65
C GLU A 54 0.53 -6.06 -13.27
N GLN A 55 0.16 -5.80 -14.53
CA GLN A 55 0.49 -4.55 -15.21
C GLN A 55 -0.13 -3.32 -14.52
N ALA A 56 -1.28 -3.48 -13.85
CA ALA A 56 -1.88 -2.42 -13.06
C ALA A 56 -1.05 -2.11 -11.81
N ALA A 57 -0.53 -3.13 -11.14
CA ALA A 57 0.39 -2.96 -10.01
C ALA A 57 1.68 -2.25 -10.43
N VAL A 58 2.24 -2.59 -11.61
CA VAL A 58 3.42 -1.90 -12.15
C VAL A 58 3.16 -0.41 -12.36
N ARG A 59 2.04 -0.06 -13.02
CA ARG A 59 1.65 1.35 -13.21
C ARG A 59 1.48 2.09 -11.89
N ALA A 60 0.79 1.48 -10.93
CA ALA A 60 0.56 2.06 -9.61
C ALA A 60 1.88 2.30 -8.86
N VAL A 61 2.80 1.33 -8.83
CA VAL A 61 4.11 1.49 -8.18
C VAL A 61 4.92 2.59 -8.86
N CYS A 62 4.98 2.61 -10.19
CA CYS A 62 5.71 3.65 -10.94
C CYS A 62 5.17 5.05 -10.69
N ASP A 63 3.85 5.21 -10.58
CA ASP A 63 3.24 6.53 -10.42
C ASP A 63 3.21 6.99 -8.96
N LEU A 64 2.98 6.09 -8.00
CA LEU A 64 2.80 6.44 -6.58
C LEU A 64 4.12 6.52 -5.82
N ASN A 65 5.16 5.77 -6.21
CA ASN A 65 6.42 5.79 -5.48
C ASN A 65 7.07 7.18 -5.58
N GLY A 66 7.34 7.80 -4.44
CA GLY A 66 7.93 9.14 -4.37
C GLY A 66 6.91 10.29 -4.50
N ARG A 67 5.61 10.01 -4.65
CA ARG A 67 4.58 11.06 -4.59
C ARG A 67 4.37 11.57 -3.18
N PHE A 68 3.76 12.76 -3.09
CA PHE A 68 3.36 13.35 -1.82
C PHE A 68 1.92 12.98 -1.46
N PHE A 69 1.70 12.62 -0.21
CA PHE A 69 0.38 12.41 0.39
C PHE A 69 0.42 12.93 1.83
N GLY A 70 -0.49 13.84 2.21
CA GLY A 70 -0.52 14.40 3.56
C GLY A 70 0.80 15.05 4.03
N GLY A 71 1.62 15.57 3.10
CA GLY A 71 2.97 16.10 3.39
C GLY A 71 4.06 15.03 3.58
N ARG A 72 3.73 13.74 3.48
CA ARG A 72 4.66 12.60 3.51
C ARG A 72 5.02 12.16 2.10
N VAL A 73 6.17 11.51 1.95
CA VAL A 73 6.60 10.90 0.68
C VAL A 73 6.25 9.41 0.69
N VAL A 74 5.37 9.01 -0.23
CA VAL A 74 4.86 7.65 -0.35
C VAL A 74 5.97 6.70 -0.80
N LYS A 75 6.09 5.56 -0.13
CA LYS A 75 6.94 4.45 -0.56
C LYS A 75 6.07 3.34 -1.14
N ALA A 76 6.08 3.19 -2.46
CA ALA A 76 5.39 2.10 -3.15
C ALA A 76 6.38 1.01 -3.57
N GLY A 77 5.92 -0.24 -3.57
CA GLY A 77 6.72 -1.41 -3.93
C GLY A 77 5.82 -2.64 -4.01
N PHE A 78 6.33 -3.71 -4.61
CA PHE A 78 5.59 -4.96 -4.78
C PHE A 78 5.64 -5.81 -3.51
N TYR A 79 4.65 -6.69 -3.37
CA TYR A 79 4.57 -7.66 -2.29
C TYR A 79 4.21 -9.03 -2.86
N ASP A 80 4.61 -10.09 -2.18
CA ASP A 80 4.28 -11.46 -2.58
C ASP A 80 2.78 -11.71 -2.44
N ALA A 81 2.12 -12.06 -3.54
CA ALA A 81 0.67 -12.21 -3.59
C ALA A 81 0.17 -13.41 -2.76
N GLU A 82 0.94 -14.49 -2.64
CA GLU A 82 0.56 -15.63 -1.81
C GLU A 82 0.65 -15.28 -0.34
N LYS A 83 1.74 -14.62 0.08
CA LYS A 83 1.89 -14.12 1.46
C LYS A 83 0.79 -13.14 1.83
N PHE A 84 0.45 -12.21 0.93
CA PHE A 84 -0.66 -11.28 1.15
C PHE A 84 -1.98 -12.03 1.40
N ARG A 85 -2.33 -12.99 0.52
CA ARG A 85 -3.57 -13.78 0.66
C ARG A 85 -3.59 -14.67 1.91
N ASN A 86 -2.42 -15.08 2.40
CA ASN A 86 -2.27 -15.83 3.65
C ASN A 86 -2.18 -14.94 4.90
N LEU A 87 -2.30 -13.61 4.77
CA LEU A 87 -2.13 -12.63 5.85
C LEU A 87 -0.73 -12.68 6.50
N GLU A 88 0.28 -13.10 5.75
CA GLU A 88 1.69 -12.94 6.10
C GLU A 88 2.15 -11.55 5.62
N LEU A 89 1.98 -10.52 6.46
CA LEU A 89 2.02 -9.10 6.05
C LEU A 89 3.26 -8.31 6.51
N THR A 90 4.20 -8.98 7.19
CA THR A 90 5.31 -8.32 7.88
C THR A 90 6.59 -8.18 7.06
N ASP A 91 6.70 -8.91 5.94
CA ASP A 91 7.93 -8.96 5.15
C ASP A 91 8.23 -7.64 4.47
N ALA A 92 9.49 -7.41 4.11
CA ALA A 92 9.84 -6.25 3.31
C ALA A 92 9.24 -6.38 1.89
N PRO A 93 8.90 -5.25 1.24
CA PRO A 93 8.54 -5.28 -0.18
C PRO A 93 9.64 -5.91 -1.03
N ILE A 94 9.23 -6.55 -2.12
CA ILE A 94 10.15 -7.15 -3.08
C ILE A 94 10.98 -6.02 -3.70
N GLN A 95 12.30 -6.15 -3.62
CA GLN A 95 13.23 -5.26 -4.33
C GLN A 95 13.19 -5.63 -5.82
N GLY A 96 12.81 -4.67 -6.65
CA GLY A 96 12.93 -4.77 -8.12
C GLY A 96 14.34 -4.50 -8.60
#